data_AF-A0A831R6I9-F1
#
_entry.id   AF-A0A831R6I9-F1
#
_cell.length_a   1.000
_cell.length_b   1.000
_cell.length_c   1.000
_cell.angle_alpha   90.00
_cell.angle_beta   90.00
_cell.angle_gamma   90.00
#
_symmetry.space_group_name_H-M   'P 1'
#
loop_
_entity.id
_entity.type
_entity.pdbx_description
1 polymer ?
#
loop_
_entity_poly.entity_id
_entity_poly.type
_entity_poly.pdbx_seq_one_letter_code
_entity_poly.pdbx_strand_id
1 'polypeptide(L)'
;MYRLLVIMMSAVLIAGCGNLKTNDFLSRTGDALSKIGQRSPAVDPDQKIKPLFDQPYIDPLTDYLQRYGDDPARTDQVVQVRQERERRCAAVARRYNSDGITETGLALYRRGYDFSCPQDVAAYKARLEAIPQAPIPPQQPVIEPASDNSEVHDDEAQGVVVSRQLNDCYLLTRIRNFSGALKACRGPAEDGAVGAQASMAQIQSALGNHEAGYRWARQAAPESGQAAYLLGEMYAQGLGVAQDKEAAANWFKTAVRLGYAGAENALDNLATATADTNAN
;
A
#
# COMPACT_ATOMS: atom_id res chain seq x y z
N MET A 1 64.37 -42.58 23.75
CA MET A 1 65.08 -41.28 23.84
C MET A 1 64.12 -40.24 23.26
N TYR A 2 63.18 -39.67 23.99
CA TYR A 2 63.25 -38.63 25.03
C TYR A 2 62.13 -38.98 26.04
N ARG A 3 62.39 -39.33 27.32
CA ARG A 3 62.57 -38.39 28.46
C ARG A 3 61.45 -37.35 28.53
N LEU A 4 60.75 -37.05 29.63
CA LEU A 4 60.64 -37.47 31.04
C LEU A 4 59.74 -36.36 31.66
N LEU A 5 59.02 -36.63 32.77
CA LEU A 5 58.38 -35.66 33.70
C LEU A 5 57.04 -35.05 33.19
N VAL A 6 55.92 -35.03 33.91
CA VAL A 6 55.62 -34.78 35.35
C VAL A 6 54.24 -35.45 35.65
N ILE A 7 54.16 -36.50 36.47
CA ILE A 7 53.92 -36.55 37.94
C ILE A 7 52.42 -36.43 38.36
N MET A 8 51.95 -37.55 38.91
CA MET A 8 51.07 -37.76 40.08
C MET A 8 49.84 -36.89 40.35
N MET A 9 48.69 -37.56 40.41
CA MET A 9 47.77 -37.69 41.57
C MET A 9 46.44 -38.23 41.03
N SER A 10 45.73 -39.23 41.55
CA SER A 10 45.85 -40.05 42.75
C SER A 10 45.00 -41.30 42.51
N ALA A 11 45.45 -42.45 42.98
CA ALA A 11 44.56 -43.55 43.28
C ALA A 11 43.56 -43.11 44.37
N VAL A 12 42.35 -43.66 44.37
CA VAL A 12 41.76 -44.43 45.49
C VAL A 12 40.24 -44.59 45.31
N LEU A 13 39.87 -45.84 45.03
CA LEU A 13 38.74 -46.63 45.54
C LEU A 13 37.32 -46.06 45.53
N ILE A 14 36.54 -46.62 44.60
CA ILE A 14 35.37 -47.49 44.88
C ILE A 14 34.85 -47.42 46.32
N ALA A 15 33.71 -46.74 46.47
CA ALA A 15 32.65 -47.14 47.40
C ALA A 15 31.32 -46.62 46.86
N GLY A 16 30.38 -47.52 46.59
CA GLY A 16 28.99 -47.14 46.30
C GLY A 16 28.31 -48.00 45.24
N CYS A 17 28.13 -49.30 45.51
CA CYS A 17 27.06 -50.05 44.84
C CYS A 17 25.71 -49.53 45.34
N GLY A 18 24.80 -49.18 44.43
CA GLY A 18 23.42 -48.88 44.76
C GLY A 18 22.58 -48.52 43.55
N ASN A 19 21.94 -49.54 42.96
CA ASN A 19 20.77 -49.42 42.08
C ASN A 19 20.87 -48.50 40.86
N LEU A 20 21.45 -49.00 39.77
CA LEU A 20 21.14 -48.49 38.43
C LEU A 20 20.11 -49.43 37.79
N LYS A 21 18.86 -48.97 37.73
CA LYS A 21 17.77 -49.60 36.98
C LYS A 21 18.15 -49.57 35.48
N THR A 22 18.59 -50.70 34.95
CA THR A 22 18.96 -50.90 33.53
C THR A 22 17.80 -50.75 32.55
N ASN A 23 16.58 -50.50 33.03
CA ASN A 23 15.38 -50.43 32.19
C ASN A 23 15.04 -49.02 31.71
N ASP A 24 15.70 -47.97 32.21
CA ASP A 24 15.34 -46.57 31.89
C ASP A 24 16.15 -45.98 30.72
N PHE A 25 17.31 -46.58 30.40
CA PHE A 25 18.15 -46.14 29.29
C PHE A 25 17.64 -46.66 27.95
N LEU A 26 17.17 -47.92 27.90
CA LEU A 26 16.63 -48.53 26.68
C LEU A 26 15.25 -47.99 26.29
N SER A 27 14.43 -47.56 27.25
CA SER A 27 13.13 -46.93 26.99
C SER A 27 13.28 -45.51 26.42
N ARG A 28 14.22 -44.72 26.96
CA ARG A 28 14.52 -43.36 26.47
C ARG A 28 15.09 -43.34 25.06
N THR A 29 15.91 -44.32 24.69
CA THR A 29 16.39 -44.44 23.31
C THR A 29 15.30 -44.95 22.35
N GLY A 30 14.38 -45.78 22.83
CA GLY A 30 13.21 -46.24 22.06
C GLY A 30 12.24 -45.11 21.73
N ASP A 31 11.94 -44.23 22.68
CA ASP A 31 11.07 -43.07 22.49
C ASP A 31 11.71 -41.96 21.64
N ALA A 32 13.03 -41.82 21.70
CA ALA A 32 13.76 -40.90 20.82
C ALA A 32 13.76 -41.39 19.36
N LEU A 33 13.88 -42.71 19.14
CA LEU A 33 13.83 -43.32 17.81
C LEU A 33 12.40 -43.40 17.24
N SER A 34 11.38 -43.57 18.08
CA SER A 34 9.97 -43.56 17.63
C SER A 34 9.52 -42.19 17.08
N LYS A 35 10.17 -41.10 17.52
CA LYS A 35 9.93 -39.74 17.04
C LYS A 35 10.67 -39.39 15.74
N ILE A 36 11.76 -40.09 15.40
CA ILE A 36 12.54 -39.85 14.17
C ILE A 36 11.82 -40.41 12.92
N GLY A 37 10.85 -41.31 13.10
CA GLY A 37 10.03 -41.88 12.01
C GLY A 37 8.66 -41.22 11.79
N GLN A 38 8.27 -40.24 12.62
CA GLN A 38 6.98 -39.56 12.44
C GLN A 38 7.09 -38.53 11.32
N ARG A 39 6.73 -38.97 10.10
CA ARG A 39 6.48 -38.10 8.95
C ARG A 39 5.52 -37.00 9.42
N SER A 40 5.94 -35.74 9.41
CA SER A 40 5.06 -34.61 9.71
C SER A 40 3.76 -34.79 8.91
N PRO A 41 2.58 -34.55 9.52
CA PRO A 41 1.32 -34.73 8.81
C PRO A 41 1.41 -33.94 7.51
N ALA A 42 1.12 -34.60 6.38
CA ALA A 42 1.14 -33.98 5.08
C ALA A 42 0.21 -32.76 5.16
N VAL A 43 0.79 -31.55 5.12
CA VAL A 43 0.02 -30.31 5.18
C VAL A 43 -0.95 -30.33 4.02
N ASP A 44 -2.24 -30.22 4.35
CA ASP A 44 -3.34 -30.18 3.39
C ASP A 44 -2.95 -29.20 2.25
N PRO A 45 -2.90 -29.68 0.99
CA PRO A 45 -2.59 -28.83 -0.16
C PRO A 45 -3.45 -27.57 -0.22
N ASP A 46 -4.69 -27.61 0.26
CA ASP A 46 -5.62 -26.48 0.25
C ASP A 46 -5.24 -25.43 1.31
N GLN A 47 -4.67 -25.85 2.43
CA GLN A 47 -4.16 -24.94 3.46
C GLN A 47 -2.99 -24.08 2.94
N LYS A 48 -2.24 -24.57 1.94
CA LYS A 48 -1.13 -23.82 1.34
C LYS A 48 -1.59 -22.69 0.43
N ILE A 49 -2.74 -22.84 -0.22
CA ILE A 49 -3.28 -21.81 -1.11
C ILE A 49 -4.22 -20.86 -0.38
N LYS A 50 -4.73 -21.22 0.80
CA LYS A 50 -5.62 -20.38 1.63
C LYS A 50 -5.20 -18.90 1.73
N PRO A 51 -3.92 -18.54 1.94
CA PRO A 51 -3.52 -17.13 2.00
C PRO A 51 -3.79 -16.35 0.71
N LEU A 52 -3.82 -17.03 -0.46
CA LEU A 52 -4.16 -16.41 -1.74
C LEU A 52 -5.62 -15.93 -1.77
N PHE A 53 -6.52 -16.65 -1.10
CA PHE A 53 -7.95 -16.36 -1.06
C PHE A 53 -8.32 -15.38 0.06
N ASP A 54 -7.63 -15.43 1.20
CA ASP A 54 -7.90 -14.59 2.37
C ASP A 54 -7.63 -13.09 2.13
N GLN A 55 -6.81 -12.77 1.13
CA GLN A 55 -6.51 -11.40 0.73
C GLN A 55 -7.42 -10.94 -0.42
N PRO A 56 -7.63 -9.62 -0.62
CA PRO A 56 -8.50 -9.11 -1.68
C PRO A 56 -7.79 -8.95 -3.05
N TYR A 57 -6.48 -9.15 -3.13
CA TYR A 57 -5.66 -8.85 -4.30
C TYR A 57 -5.78 -9.92 -5.41
N ILE A 58 -5.67 -9.51 -6.67
CA ILE A 58 -5.75 -10.43 -7.83
C ILE A 58 -4.35 -10.89 -8.25
N ASP A 59 -3.34 -10.02 -8.17
CA ASP A 59 -1.97 -10.30 -8.63
C ASP A 59 -1.37 -11.59 -8.06
N PRO A 60 -1.53 -11.90 -6.74
CA PRO A 60 -0.97 -13.15 -6.21
C PRO A 60 -1.64 -14.42 -6.78
N LEU A 61 -2.92 -14.34 -7.19
CA LEU A 61 -3.60 -15.44 -7.87
C LEU A 61 -3.03 -15.60 -9.29
N THR A 62 -2.77 -14.48 -9.97
CA THR A 62 -2.15 -14.45 -11.29
C THR A 62 -0.73 -15.02 -11.26
N ASP A 63 0.09 -14.61 -10.29
CA ASP A 63 1.45 -15.13 -10.08
C ASP A 63 1.45 -16.65 -9.82
N TYR A 64 0.51 -17.13 -9.00
CA TYR A 64 0.36 -18.56 -8.74
C TYR A 64 0.06 -19.33 -10.03
N LEU A 65 -0.85 -18.82 -10.87
CA LEU A 65 -1.20 -19.45 -12.14
C LEU A 65 -0.06 -19.39 -13.16
N GLN A 66 0.75 -18.33 -13.18
CA GLN A 66 1.94 -18.27 -14.03
C GLN A 66 2.99 -19.30 -13.62
N ARG A 67 3.15 -19.52 -12.31
CA ARG A 67 4.16 -20.45 -11.78
C ARG A 67 3.73 -21.91 -11.85
N TYR A 68 2.45 -22.21 -11.61
CA TYR A 68 1.97 -23.58 -11.42
C TYR A 68 0.87 -24.00 -12.40
N GLY A 69 0.48 -23.14 -13.36
CA GLY A 69 -0.67 -23.38 -14.24
C GLY A 69 -0.62 -24.66 -15.06
N ASP A 70 0.59 -25.13 -15.38
CA ASP A 70 0.83 -26.34 -16.17
C ASP A 70 1.30 -27.54 -15.31
N ASP A 71 1.26 -27.40 -13.98
CA ASP A 71 1.71 -28.44 -13.05
C ASP A 71 0.61 -29.50 -12.84
N PRO A 72 0.80 -30.74 -13.34
CA PRO A 72 -0.22 -31.80 -13.24
C PRO A 72 -0.46 -32.26 -11.80
N ALA A 73 0.46 -31.97 -10.87
CA ALA A 73 0.28 -32.29 -9.46
C ALA A 73 -0.57 -31.25 -8.71
N ARG A 74 -0.94 -30.14 -9.36
CA ARG A 74 -1.70 -29.02 -8.77
C ARG A 74 -2.97 -28.68 -9.54
N THR A 75 -3.46 -29.59 -10.38
CA THR A 75 -4.61 -29.33 -11.27
C THR A 75 -5.81 -28.78 -10.51
N ASP A 76 -6.17 -29.36 -9.37
CA ASP A 76 -7.33 -28.92 -8.59
C ASP A 76 -7.12 -27.53 -7.98
N GLN A 77 -5.94 -27.23 -7.43
CA GLN A 77 -5.63 -25.91 -6.88
C GLN A 77 -5.58 -24.84 -7.97
N VAL A 78 -4.99 -25.17 -9.13
CA VAL A 78 -4.95 -24.27 -10.29
C VAL A 78 -6.36 -23.92 -10.76
N VAL A 79 -7.28 -24.89 -10.78
CA VAL A 79 -8.70 -24.63 -11.11
C VAL A 79 -9.32 -23.66 -10.10
N GLN A 80 -9.15 -23.91 -8.79
CA GLN A 80 -9.70 -23.04 -7.74
C GLN A 80 -9.15 -21.61 -7.82
N VAL A 81 -7.83 -21.46 -7.95
CA VAL A 81 -7.17 -20.15 -8.05
C VAL A 81 -7.60 -19.41 -9.31
N ARG A 82 -7.76 -20.12 -10.44
CA ARG A 82 -8.24 -19.54 -11.70
C ARG A 82 -9.67 -19.02 -11.59
N GLN A 83 -10.57 -19.83 -11.02
CA GLN A 83 -11.96 -19.43 -10.80
C GLN A 83 -12.05 -18.19 -9.91
N GLU A 84 -11.26 -18.13 -8.84
CA GLU A 84 -11.26 -16.96 -7.95
C GLU A 84 -10.69 -15.71 -8.63
N ARG A 85 -9.58 -15.85 -9.39
CA ARG A 85 -9.02 -14.74 -10.17
C ARG A 85 -10.07 -14.19 -11.14
N GLU A 86 -10.73 -15.07 -11.90
CA GLU A 86 -11.75 -14.69 -12.88
C GLU A 86 -12.97 -14.05 -12.22
N ARG A 87 -13.42 -14.57 -11.06
CA ARG A 87 -14.50 -13.97 -10.27
C ARG A 87 -14.16 -12.53 -9.85
N ARG A 88 -12.93 -12.29 -9.37
CA ARG A 88 -12.45 -10.96 -8.97
C ARG A 88 -12.28 -10.03 -10.18
N CYS A 89 -11.70 -10.52 -11.27
CA CYS A 89 -11.58 -9.77 -12.52
C CYS A 89 -12.95 -9.36 -13.09
N ALA A 90 -13.93 -10.26 -13.08
CA ALA A 90 -15.30 -9.95 -13.51
C ALA A 90 -15.96 -8.88 -12.63
N ALA A 91 -15.67 -8.85 -11.32
CA ALA A 91 -16.15 -7.80 -10.43
C ALA A 91 -15.54 -6.44 -10.76
N VAL A 92 -14.26 -6.39 -11.11
CA VAL A 92 -13.59 -5.18 -11.60
C VAL A 92 -14.18 -4.74 -12.94
N ALA A 93 -14.35 -5.67 -13.89
CA ALA A 93 -14.91 -5.40 -15.21
C ALA A 93 -16.29 -4.75 -15.12
N ARG A 94 -17.18 -5.24 -14.25
CA ARG A 94 -18.50 -4.63 -14.03
C ARG A 94 -18.43 -3.16 -13.65
N ARG A 95 -17.45 -2.77 -12.82
CA ARG A 95 -17.24 -1.37 -12.42
C ARG A 95 -16.75 -0.51 -13.58
N TYR A 96 -15.77 -1.00 -14.35
CA TYR A 96 -15.30 -0.25 -15.52
C TYR A 96 -16.39 -0.08 -16.57
N ASN A 97 -17.30 -1.06 -16.72
CA ASN A 97 -18.40 -0.96 -17.68
C ASN A 97 -19.57 -0.09 -17.19
N SER A 98 -19.73 0.17 -15.89
CA SER A 98 -20.84 0.99 -15.36
C SER A 98 -20.68 2.47 -15.65
N ASP A 99 -19.43 2.94 -15.76
CA ASP A 99 -19.10 4.37 -15.85
C ASP A 99 -19.02 4.88 -17.30
N GLY A 100 -19.47 4.06 -18.25
CA GLY A 100 -19.33 4.30 -19.68
C GLY A 100 -17.97 3.87 -20.22
N ILE A 101 -17.95 3.44 -21.48
CA ILE A 101 -16.74 2.95 -22.13
C ILE A 101 -16.01 4.14 -22.77
N THR A 102 -14.79 4.44 -22.29
CA THR A 102 -14.00 5.60 -22.71
C THR A 102 -12.52 5.25 -22.86
N GLU A 103 -11.78 6.02 -23.67
CA GLU A 103 -10.32 5.89 -23.80
C GLU A 103 -9.61 6.10 -22.45
N THR A 104 -10.07 7.06 -21.64
CA THR A 104 -9.55 7.26 -20.28
C THR A 104 -9.81 6.06 -19.38
N GLY A 105 -11.00 5.47 -19.46
CA GLY A 105 -11.36 4.25 -18.75
C GLY A 105 -10.47 3.07 -19.15
N LEU A 106 -10.19 2.90 -20.44
CA LEU A 106 -9.28 1.86 -20.93
C LEU A 106 -7.85 2.06 -20.41
N ALA A 107 -7.33 3.29 -20.42
CA ALA A 107 -6.00 3.59 -19.90
C ALA A 107 -5.88 3.28 -18.40
N LEU A 108 -6.90 3.62 -17.61
CA LEU A 108 -6.97 3.29 -16.19
C LEU A 108 -7.09 1.78 -15.97
N TYR A 109 -7.90 1.09 -16.77
CA TYR A 109 -8.10 -0.35 -16.66
C TYR A 109 -6.79 -1.11 -16.92
N ARG A 110 -6.06 -0.75 -17.98
CA ARG A 110 -4.72 -1.28 -18.26
C ARG A 110 -3.76 -1.07 -17.09
N ARG A 111 -3.63 0.15 -16.59
CA ARG A 111 -2.64 0.45 -15.53
C ARG A 111 -2.85 -0.40 -14.27
N GLY A 112 -4.10 -0.69 -13.91
CA GLY A 112 -4.42 -1.44 -12.69
C GLY A 112 -4.47 -2.95 -12.88
N TYR A 113 -4.84 -3.44 -14.07
CA TYR A 113 -5.29 -4.82 -14.23
C TYR A 113 -4.79 -5.52 -15.51
N ASP A 114 -3.89 -4.92 -16.30
CA ASP A 114 -3.36 -5.58 -17.51
C ASP A 114 -2.62 -6.89 -17.21
N PHE A 115 -1.90 -6.93 -16.07
CA PHE A 115 -1.25 -8.15 -15.59
C PHE A 115 -2.25 -9.22 -15.15
N SER A 116 -3.23 -8.84 -14.34
CA SER A 116 -4.11 -9.78 -13.64
C SER A 116 -5.36 -10.17 -14.39
N CYS A 117 -5.91 -9.26 -15.19
CA CYS A 117 -7.16 -9.42 -15.94
C CYS A 117 -7.00 -9.03 -17.42
N PRO A 118 -5.99 -9.54 -18.15
CA PRO A 118 -5.68 -9.10 -19.51
C PRO A 118 -6.85 -9.31 -20.49
N GLN A 119 -7.64 -10.37 -20.30
CA GLN A 119 -8.79 -10.67 -21.14
C GLN A 119 -9.93 -9.66 -20.97
N ASP A 120 -10.23 -9.25 -19.74
CA ASP A 120 -11.27 -8.25 -19.48
C ASP A 120 -10.86 -6.86 -19.98
N VAL A 121 -9.58 -6.50 -19.83
CA VAL A 121 -9.02 -5.25 -20.38
C VAL A 121 -9.11 -5.25 -21.91
N ALA A 122 -8.76 -6.36 -22.56
CA ALA A 122 -8.90 -6.52 -24.00
C ALA A 122 -10.37 -6.45 -24.45
N ALA A 123 -11.29 -7.06 -23.69
CA ALA A 123 -12.72 -6.97 -23.97
C ALA A 123 -13.26 -5.53 -23.84
N TYR A 124 -12.78 -4.78 -22.85
CA TYR A 124 -13.12 -3.36 -22.71
C TYR A 124 -12.64 -2.55 -23.93
N LYS A 125 -11.39 -2.77 -24.36
CA LYS A 125 -10.82 -2.15 -25.57
C LYS A 125 -11.68 -2.45 -26.81
N ALA A 126 -12.03 -3.72 -27.02
CA ALA A 126 -12.81 -4.12 -28.19
C ALA A 126 -14.18 -3.44 -28.23
N ARG A 127 -14.83 -3.28 -27.06
CA ARG A 127 -16.11 -2.55 -26.99
C ARG A 127 -15.95 -1.07 -27.26
N LEU A 128 -14.85 -0.46 -26.79
CA LEU A 128 -14.53 0.95 -27.06
C LEU A 128 -14.35 1.19 -28.56
N GLU A 129 -13.63 0.31 -29.23
CA GLU A 129 -13.40 0.36 -30.69
C GLU A 129 -14.69 0.12 -31.50
N ALA A 130 -15.67 -0.59 -30.93
CA ALA A 130 -16.97 -0.83 -31.55
C ALA A 130 -17.96 0.35 -31.39
N ILE A 131 -17.64 1.38 -30.61
CA ILE A 131 -18.47 2.59 -30.50
C ILE A 131 -18.34 3.37 -31.80
N PRO A 132 -19.45 3.66 -32.51
CA PRO A 132 -19.40 4.46 -33.74
C PRO A 132 -18.77 5.83 -33.44
N GLN A 133 -17.59 6.09 -34.00
CA GLN A 133 -16.98 7.41 -33.91
C GLN A 133 -17.78 8.35 -34.83
N ALA A 134 -18.35 9.41 -34.27
CA ALA A 134 -18.90 10.49 -35.08
C ALA A 134 -17.78 11.00 -36.01
N PRO A 135 -18.06 11.27 -37.30
CA PRO A 135 -17.05 11.73 -38.22
C PRO A 135 -16.37 12.96 -37.64
N ILE A 136 -15.05 12.90 -37.50
CA ILE A 136 -14.22 14.01 -37.07
C ILE A 136 -14.46 15.14 -38.08
N PRO A 137 -15.04 16.29 -37.68
CA PRO A 137 -15.18 17.43 -38.57
C PRO A 137 -13.79 17.82 -39.06
N PRO A 138 -13.60 18.16 -40.35
CA PRO A 138 -12.30 18.57 -40.85
C PRO A 138 -11.75 19.71 -39.98
N GLN A 139 -10.57 19.49 -39.41
CA GLN A 139 -9.91 20.47 -38.55
C GLN A 139 -9.68 21.74 -39.37
N GLN A 140 -10.40 22.81 -39.00
CA GLN A 140 -10.09 24.14 -39.52
C GLN A 140 -8.74 24.60 -38.95
N PRO A 141 -7.96 25.41 -39.68
CA PRO A 141 -6.68 25.92 -39.21
C PRO A 141 -6.87 26.60 -37.86
N VAL A 142 -6.06 26.18 -36.88
CA VAL A 142 -6.05 26.77 -35.54
C VAL A 142 -5.58 28.22 -35.68
N ILE A 143 -6.52 29.15 -35.63
CA ILE A 143 -6.24 30.55 -35.32
C ILE A 143 -6.08 30.60 -33.80
N GLU A 144 -4.91 31.00 -33.32
CA GLU A 144 -4.70 31.27 -31.89
C GLU A 144 -5.75 32.28 -31.41
N PRO A 145 -6.58 31.97 -30.41
CA PRO A 145 -7.44 32.98 -29.85
C PRO A 145 -6.61 33.93 -29.00
N ALA A 146 -6.68 35.20 -29.41
CA ALA A 146 -6.36 36.34 -28.59
C ALA A 146 -7.07 36.25 -27.23
N SER A 147 -6.42 36.83 -26.23
CA SER A 147 -6.94 37.03 -24.88
C SER A 147 -8.39 37.51 -24.90
N ASP A 148 -9.30 36.73 -24.32
CA ASP A 148 -10.61 37.23 -23.94
C ASP A 148 -10.91 36.83 -22.50
N ASN A 149 -10.98 37.86 -21.66
CA ASN A 149 -11.50 37.81 -20.31
C ASN A 149 -13.02 37.78 -20.43
N SER A 150 -13.62 36.61 -20.28
CA SER A 150 -15.06 36.50 -20.08
C SER A 150 -15.34 35.52 -18.96
N GLU A 151 -15.63 36.09 -17.79
CA GLU A 151 -16.32 35.44 -16.68
C GLU A 151 -17.63 34.84 -17.20
N VAL A 152 -17.81 33.53 -17.04
CA VAL A 152 -19.14 32.93 -17.13
C VAL A 152 -19.75 33.01 -15.74
N HIS A 153 -20.61 33.99 -15.54
CA HIS A 153 -21.58 34.03 -14.45
C HIS A 153 -22.63 32.95 -14.68
N ASP A 154 -22.75 32.03 -13.73
CA ASP A 154 -23.98 31.29 -13.49
C ASP A 154 -24.46 31.69 -12.09
N ASP A 155 -25.48 32.55 -12.04
CA ASP A 155 -26.10 33.04 -10.82
C ASP A 155 -26.95 31.96 -10.13
N GLU A 156 -26.68 31.83 -8.83
CA GLU A 156 -27.57 31.50 -7.71
C GLU A 156 -28.51 30.29 -7.80
N ALA A 157 -28.00 29.15 -7.32
CA ALA A 157 -28.73 28.31 -6.37
C ALA A 157 -27.82 27.99 -5.18
N GLN A 158 -28.21 28.42 -3.98
CA GLN A 158 -27.47 28.26 -2.74
C GLN A 158 -27.22 26.78 -2.43
N GLY A 159 -25.99 26.33 -2.67
CA GLY A 159 -25.44 25.03 -2.32
C GLY A 159 -24.08 24.92 -3.00
N VAL A 160 -23.01 24.64 -2.26
CA VAL A 160 -21.65 24.57 -2.81
C VAL A 160 -21.60 23.53 -3.94
N VAL A 161 -21.62 23.98 -5.20
CA VAL A 161 -21.46 23.10 -6.36
C VAL A 161 -19.98 22.74 -6.44
N VAL A 162 -19.61 21.64 -5.79
CA VAL A 162 -18.28 21.04 -5.90
C VAL A 162 -18.09 20.56 -7.34
N SER A 163 -17.07 21.05 -8.04
CA SER A 163 -16.79 20.61 -9.41
C SER A 163 -16.54 19.09 -9.45
N ARG A 164 -16.91 18.43 -10.55
CA ARG A 164 -16.68 16.98 -10.73
C ARG A 164 -15.21 16.62 -10.47
N GLN A 165 -14.29 17.46 -10.96
CA GLN A 165 -12.86 17.28 -10.77
C GLN A 165 -12.43 17.34 -9.30
N LEU A 166 -13.02 18.23 -8.50
CA LEU A 166 -12.75 18.32 -7.07
C LEU A 166 -13.29 17.11 -6.30
N ASN A 167 -14.45 16.58 -6.69
CA ASN A 167 -14.97 15.34 -6.14
C ASN A 167 -14.03 14.15 -6.46
N ASP A 168 -13.58 14.03 -7.71
CA ASP A 168 -12.63 13.00 -8.13
C ASP A 168 -11.30 13.11 -7.36
N CYS A 169 -10.81 14.33 -7.13
CA CYS A 169 -9.62 14.57 -6.30
C CYS A 169 -9.76 13.93 -4.93
N TYR A 170 -10.85 14.20 -4.22
CA TYR A 170 -11.07 13.70 -2.87
C TYR A 170 -11.32 12.19 -2.84
N LEU A 171 -12.15 11.68 -3.75
CA LEU A 171 -12.46 10.26 -3.82
C LEU A 171 -11.19 9.43 -4.10
N LEU A 172 -10.43 9.81 -5.12
CA LEU A 172 -9.23 9.08 -5.53
C LEU A 172 -8.13 9.15 -4.47
N THR A 173 -8.01 10.28 -3.76
CA THR A 173 -7.08 10.43 -2.63
C THR A 173 -7.46 9.49 -1.49
N ARG A 174 -8.74 9.42 -1.11
CA ARG A 174 -9.23 8.55 -0.02
C ARG A 174 -9.02 7.07 -0.30
N ILE A 175 -9.21 6.63 -1.55
CA ILE A 175 -8.95 5.23 -1.95
C ILE A 175 -7.48 4.97 -2.30
N ARG A 176 -6.59 5.95 -2.07
CA ARG A 176 -5.15 5.89 -2.32
C ARG A 176 -4.77 5.59 -3.77
N ASN A 177 -5.64 5.93 -4.73
CA ASN A 177 -5.29 5.97 -6.14
C ASN A 177 -4.55 7.28 -6.43
N PHE A 178 -3.31 7.38 -5.94
CA PHE A 178 -2.51 8.60 -6.02
C PHE A 178 -2.19 9.02 -7.45
N SER A 179 -2.11 8.07 -8.38
CA SER A 179 -1.88 8.37 -9.80
C SER A 179 -3.05 9.11 -10.45
N GLY A 180 -4.29 8.66 -10.20
CA GLY A 180 -5.49 9.35 -10.65
C GLY A 180 -5.74 10.65 -9.88
N ALA A 181 -5.56 10.60 -8.55
CA ALA A 181 -5.76 11.74 -7.66
C ALA A 181 -4.83 12.91 -8.04
N LEU A 182 -3.57 12.64 -8.38
CA LEU A 182 -2.63 13.69 -8.80
C LEU A 182 -3.14 14.50 -10.00
N LYS A 183 -3.80 13.83 -10.95
CA LYS A 183 -4.39 14.50 -12.12
C LYS A 183 -5.64 15.28 -11.72
N ALA A 184 -6.52 14.67 -10.94
CA ALA A 184 -7.78 15.29 -10.54
C ALA A 184 -7.55 16.50 -9.63
N CYS A 185 -6.65 16.42 -8.66
CA CYS A 185 -6.39 17.47 -7.69
C CYS A 185 -5.63 18.68 -8.24
N ARG A 186 -4.92 18.56 -9.38
CA ARG A 186 -4.03 19.63 -9.88
C ARG A 186 -4.75 20.96 -10.08
N GLY A 187 -5.76 21.00 -10.96
CA GLY A 187 -6.51 22.22 -11.25
C GLY A 187 -7.10 22.85 -9.98
N PRO A 188 -7.93 22.12 -9.21
CA PRO A 188 -8.51 22.67 -7.99
C PRO A 188 -7.47 23.15 -6.96
N ALA A 189 -6.31 22.50 -6.85
CA ALA A 189 -5.25 22.93 -5.95
C ALA A 189 -4.57 24.23 -6.43
N GLU A 190 -4.34 24.35 -7.75
CA GLU A 190 -3.84 25.57 -8.40
C GLU A 190 -4.84 26.72 -8.27
N ASP A 191 -6.14 26.42 -8.31
CA ASP A 191 -7.25 27.37 -8.10
C ASP A 191 -7.44 27.79 -6.64
N GLY A 192 -6.62 27.26 -5.72
CA GLY A 192 -6.66 27.67 -4.31
C GLY A 192 -7.54 26.80 -3.40
N ALA A 193 -8.14 25.72 -3.89
CA ALA A 193 -8.97 24.85 -3.05
C ALA A 193 -8.10 24.15 -1.98
N VAL A 194 -8.21 24.61 -0.74
CA VAL A 194 -7.40 24.17 0.41
C VAL A 194 -7.43 22.65 0.59
N GLY A 195 -8.60 22.01 0.42
CA GLY A 195 -8.72 20.56 0.50
C GLY A 195 -7.96 19.82 -0.60
N ALA A 196 -7.94 20.37 -1.82
CA ALA A 196 -7.19 19.81 -2.94
C ALA A 196 -5.69 20.00 -2.76
N GLN A 197 -5.26 21.14 -2.21
CA GLN A 197 -3.86 21.38 -1.84
C GLN A 197 -3.39 20.42 -0.74
N ALA A 198 -4.22 20.18 0.29
CA ALA A 198 -3.94 19.17 1.31
C ALA A 198 -3.85 17.75 0.71
N SER A 199 -4.73 17.44 -0.25
CA SER A 199 -4.68 16.18 -1.00
C SER A 199 -3.40 16.08 -1.84
N MET A 200 -3.00 17.16 -2.53
CA MET A 200 -1.74 17.22 -3.28
C MET A 200 -0.52 17.00 -2.38
N ALA A 201 -0.52 17.58 -1.18
CA ALA A 201 0.53 17.33 -0.19
C ALA A 201 0.64 15.85 0.18
N GLN A 202 -0.49 15.21 0.48
CA GLN A 202 -0.55 13.78 0.81
C GLN A 202 -0.09 12.91 -0.36
N ILE A 203 -0.61 13.17 -1.56
CA ILE A 203 -0.29 12.44 -2.79
C ILE A 203 1.22 12.51 -3.07
N GLN A 204 1.78 13.72 -3.07
CA GLN A 204 3.20 13.92 -3.38
C GLN A 204 4.10 13.28 -2.34
N SER A 205 3.77 13.41 -1.05
CA SER A 205 4.51 12.74 0.02
C SER A 205 4.49 11.22 -0.14
N ALA A 206 3.32 10.64 -0.43
CA ALA A 206 3.18 9.19 -0.62
C ALA A 206 3.89 8.66 -1.88
N LEU A 207 4.11 9.51 -2.88
CA LEU A 207 4.89 9.20 -4.08
C LEU A 207 6.41 9.44 -3.90
N GLY A 208 6.85 9.86 -2.71
CA GLY A 208 8.26 10.16 -2.40
C GLY A 208 8.73 11.55 -2.88
N ASN A 209 7.84 12.37 -3.44
CA ASN A 209 8.14 13.71 -3.91
C ASN A 209 8.05 14.72 -2.75
N HIS A 210 8.88 14.55 -1.74
CA HIS A 210 8.74 15.27 -0.46
C HIS A 210 8.85 16.80 -0.59
N GLU A 211 9.72 17.32 -1.47
CA GLU A 211 9.81 18.77 -1.73
C GLU A 211 8.48 19.35 -2.28
N ALA A 212 7.85 18.63 -3.23
CA ALA A 212 6.56 19.04 -3.76
C ALA A 212 5.45 18.91 -2.70
N GLY A 213 5.49 17.83 -1.90
CA GLY A 213 4.59 17.63 -0.77
C GLY A 213 4.68 18.77 0.25
N TYR A 214 5.90 19.17 0.61
CA TYR A 214 6.17 20.27 1.54
C TYR A 214 5.59 21.59 1.04
N ARG A 215 5.79 21.94 -0.23
CA ARG A 215 5.24 23.18 -0.80
C ARG A 215 3.72 23.24 -0.72
N TRP A 216 3.03 22.15 -1.07
CA TRP A 216 1.57 22.06 -0.97
C TRP A 216 1.08 22.05 0.48
N ALA A 217 1.76 21.31 1.36
CA ALA A 217 1.42 21.25 2.78
C ALA A 217 1.51 22.64 3.41
N ARG A 218 2.59 23.38 3.13
CA ARG A 218 2.79 24.75 3.63
C ARG A 218 1.70 25.71 3.18
N GLN A 219 1.20 25.57 1.97
CA GLN A 219 0.13 26.42 1.44
C GLN A 219 -1.22 26.14 2.13
N ALA A 220 -1.55 24.87 2.37
CA ALA A 220 -2.85 24.47 2.93
C ALA A 220 -2.89 24.44 4.47
N ALA A 221 -1.74 24.29 5.14
CA ALA A 221 -1.65 24.09 6.60
C ALA A 221 -2.33 25.16 7.47
N PRO A 222 -2.40 26.45 7.09
CA PRO A 222 -3.12 27.44 7.89
C PRO A 222 -4.61 27.13 8.09
N GLU A 223 -5.22 26.44 7.13
CA GLU A 223 -6.67 26.20 7.06
C GLU A 223 -7.06 24.72 7.02
N SER A 224 -6.11 23.81 6.82
CA SER A 224 -6.33 22.36 6.80
C SER A 224 -5.55 21.66 7.90
N GLY A 225 -6.27 21.06 8.84
CA GLY A 225 -5.67 20.25 9.90
C GLY A 225 -4.87 19.05 9.35
N GLN A 226 -5.33 18.45 8.24
CA GLN A 226 -4.60 17.40 7.55
C GLN A 226 -3.25 17.89 7.00
N ALA A 227 -3.24 19.07 6.36
CA ALA A 227 -2.01 19.64 5.81
C ALA A 227 -1.05 20.10 6.91
N ALA A 228 -1.58 20.68 8.00
CA ALA A 228 -0.78 21.05 9.17
C ALA A 228 -0.14 19.80 9.80
N TYR A 229 -0.88 18.69 9.91
CA TYR A 229 -0.33 17.42 10.37
C TYR A 229 0.81 16.93 9.46
N LEU A 230 0.58 16.87 8.15
CA LEU A 230 1.60 16.45 7.18
C LEU A 230 2.85 17.34 7.22
N LEU A 231 2.67 18.65 7.38
CA LEU A 231 3.77 19.60 7.51
C LEU A 231 4.57 19.36 8.80
N GLY A 232 3.87 19.04 9.90
CA GLY A 232 4.50 18.61 11.15
C GLY A 232 5.35 17.35 10.96
N GLU A 233 4.83 16.34 10.28
CA GLU A 233 5.59 15.11 9.97
C GLU A 233 6.82 15.41 9.11
N MET A 234 6.69 16.29 8.12
CA MET A 234 7.80 16.69 7.25
C MET A 234 8.93 17.35 8.02
N TYR A 235 8.62 18.27 8.94
CA TYR A 235 9.63 18.87 9.83
C TYR A 235 10.18 17.87 10.85
N ALA A 236 9.36 16.98 11.40
CA ALA A 236 9.81 16.00 12.38
C ALA A 236 10.79 14.98 11.80
N GLN A 237 10.63 14.63 10.52
CA GLN A 237 11.41 13.60 9.84
C GLN A 237 12.44 14.16 8.85
N GLY A 238 12.40 15.45 8.55
CA GLY A 238 13.26 16.07 7.53
C GLY A 238 12.87 15.70 6.09
N LEU A 239 11.58 15.55 5.82
CA LEU A 239 11.07 15.17 4.49
C LEU A 239 10.85 16.41 3.62
N GLY A 240 11.75 16.65 2.68
CA GLY A 240 11.67 17.83 1.79
C GLY A 240 11.94 19.16 2.50
N VAL A 241 12.37 19.12 3.76
CA VAL A 241 12.77 20.26 4.57
C VAL A 241 13.79 19.78 5.60
N ALA A 242 14.62 20.67 6.15
CA ALA A 242 15.50 20.31 7.25
C ALA A 242 14.67 19.85 8.48
N GLN A 243 15.20 18.88 9.22
CA GLN A 243 14.54 18.42 10.44
C GLN A 243 14.51 19.55 11.48
N ASP A 244 13.32 19.82 12.00
CA ASP A 244 13.07 20.82 13.03
C ASP A 244 11.91 20.35 13.92
N LYS A 245 12.25 19.81 15.09
CA LYS A 245 11.24 19.28 16.02
C LYS A 245 10.39 20.38 16.66
N GLU A 246 10.90 21.60 16.79
CA GLU A 246 10.11 22.70 17.36
C GLU A 246 9.06 23.18 16.35
N ALA A 247 9.46 23.37 15.09
CA ALA A 247 8.54 23.67 14.00
C ALA A 247 7.49 22.56 13.85
N ALA A 248 7.89 21.29 13.94
CA ALA A 248 6.96 20.15 13.90
C ALA A 248 5.90 20.23 15.01
N ALA A 249 6.31 20.50 16.25
CA ALA A 249 5.40 20.62 17.38
C ALA A 249 4.37 21.76 17.17
N ASN A 250 4.80 22.89 16.60
CA ASN A 250 3.91 24.01 16.32
C ASN A 250 2.86 23.69 15.24
N TRP A 251 3.25 22.94 14.21
CA TRP A 251 2.31 22.49 13.18
C TRP A 251 1.37 21.39 13.67
N PHE A 252 1.84 20.46 14.51
CA PHE A 252 0.95 19.50 15.16
C PHE A 252 -0.07 20.18 16.09
N LYS A 253 0.34 21.18 16.88
CA LYS A 253 -0.61 22.00 17.67
C LYS A 253 -1.66 22.69 16.78
N THR A 254 -1.24 23.18 15.62
CA THR A 254 -2.15 23.77 14.63
C THR A 254 -3.15 22.73 14.10
N ALA A 255 -2.68 21.52 13.79
CA ALA A 255 -3.53 20.42 13.37
C ALA A 255 -4.55 20.00 14.46
N VAL A 256 -4.15 19.98 15.74
CA VAL A 256 -5.05 19.76 16.89
C VAL A 256 -6.12 20.85 16.95
N ARG A 257 -5.72 22.12 16.85
CA ARG A 257 -6.66 23.26 16.85
C ARG A 257 -7.68 23.20 15.70
N LEU A 258 -7.26 22.66 14.56
CA LEU A 258 -8.11 22.44 13.38
C LEU A 258 -8.87 21.10 13.42
N GLY A 259 -8.77 20.34 14.53
CA GLY A 259 -9.55 19.12 14.76
C GLY A 259 -9.08 17.89 13.98
N TYR A 260 -7.82 17.84 13.54
CA TYR A 260 -7.30 16.68 12.83
C TYR A 260 -7.07 15.50 13.77
N ALA A 261 -7.82 14.42 13.56
CA ALA A 261 -7.71 13.19 14.34
C ALA A 261 -6.30 12.59 14.23
N GLY A 262 -5.67 12.34 15.37
CA GLY A 262 -4.32 11.79 15.45
C GLY A 262 -3.19 12.82 15.62
N ALA A 263 -3.48 14.12 15.49
CA ALA A 263 -2.47 15.16 15.72
C ALA A 263 -1.99 15.25 17.18
N GLU A 264 -2.87 14.96 18.15
CA GLU A 264 -2.50 14.91 19.58
C GLU A 264 -1.47 13.81 19.84
N ASN A 265 -1.72 12.60 19.33
CA ASN A 265 -0.78 11.48 19.44
C ASN A 265 0.57 11.80 18.80
N ALA A 266 0.59 12.49 17.65
CA ALA A 266 1.84 12.88 17.01
C ALA A 266 2.60 13.94 17.83
N LEU A 267 1.90 14.88 18.46
CA LEU A 267 2.49 15.86 19.35
C LEU A 267 3.11 15.20 20.60
N ASP A 268 2.40 14.25 21.20
CA ASP A 268 2.89 13.50 22.36
C ASP A 268 4.11 12.64 22.02
N ASN A 269 4.06 11.92 20.90
CA ASN A 269 5.19 11.10 20.42
C ASN A 269 6.43 11.95 20.12
N LEU A 270 6.24 13.16 19.60
CA LEU A 270 7.34 14.08 19.34
C LEU A 270 7.98 14.57 20.65
N ALA A 271 7.18 14.84 21.68
CA ALA A 271 7.64 15.31 22.98
C ALA A 271 8.39 14.23 23.78
N THR A 272 7.95 12.97 23.72
CA THR A 272 8.68 11.86 24.37
C THR A 272 10.01 11.60 23.66
N ALA A 273 10.02 11.63 22.32
CA ALA A 273 11.23 11.44 21.53
C ALA A 273 12.28 12.57 21.70
N THR A 274 11.91 13.76 22.17
CA THR A 274 12.87 14.82 22.52
C THR A 274 13.42 14.67 23.94
N ALA A 275 12.60 14.21 24.88
CA ALA A 275 13.03 13.94 26.25
C ALA A 275 14.13 12.85 26.30
N ASP A 276 13.96 11.78 25.53
CA ASP A 276 14.93 10.67 25.48
C ASP A 276 16.27 11.08 24.84
N THR A 277 16.25 12.00 23.86
CA THR A 277 17.49 12.51 23.23
C THR A 277 18.27 13.48 24.10
N ASN A 278 17.62 14.09 25.10
CA ASN A 278 18.27 15.02 26.03
C ASN A 278 18.77 14.34 27.32
N ALA A 279 18.47 13.04 27.50
CA ALA A 279 18.82 12.26 28.67
C ALA A 279 20.03 11.32 28.47
N ASN A 280 20.63 11.30 27.27
CA ASN A 280 21.84 10.55 26.91
C ASN A 280 22.96 11.50 26.47
#